data_AF-R9BTI9-F1
#
_entry.id   AF-R9BTI9-F1
#
_cell.length_a   1.000
_cell.length_b   1.000
_cell.length_c   1.000
_cell.angle_alpha   90.00
_cell.angle_beta   90.00
_cell.angle_gamma   90.00
#
_symmetry.space_group_name_H-M   'P 1'
#
loop_
_entity.id
_entity.type
_entity.pdbx_description
1 polymer ?
#
loop_
_entity_poly.entity_id
_entity_poly.type
_entity_poly.pdbx_seq_one_letter_code
_entity_poly.pdbx_strand_id
1 'polypeptide(L)'
;MSIKAMMKSLLKLSSSISKNSGIALFKNGLVSKVVSKKINDTYHIYGRVLGNKNEYNTHIKFDLNNNVMDVKCSCSQFEENSKQTKYYICSHLVATIYKFYYAALNNKEKEGHNKAKSEINNKILKLDIKIKQVKINKNEEYHLELRSGEENTIAVESLGKFLFDENNKFNKSNTVIIDFLKAKFKEGKSRIVNARSFILYKDELRSFLELIDNDKNIVLTYDYMNYNSVIYKEDIPLIFTLKKKGEALILKSQKKSIIPIDDKKETWIYDKKIYLPTKKQLKYYKGIYDKLDGKDSLIYKNTESNLKKLLFIVGEISKDIIIDETVKNEINKVNTPRFYIEKENDNIYCSIDINYANSLNGLKDSRAKEKIEMELERYKFIKHKDKFIFIGNDE
;
A
#
# COMPACT_ATOMS: atom_id res chain seq x y z
N MET A 1 6.35 -46.25 22.04
CA MET A 1 6.42 -44.96 22.76
C MET A 1 5.10 -44.22 22.66
N SER A 2 4.72 -43.48 23.70
CA SER A 2 3.47 -42.70 23.75
C SER A 2 3.77 -41.21 23.57
N ILE A 3 3.37 -40.64 22.43
CA ILE A 3 3.57 -39.23 22.10
C ILE A 3 2.94 -38.30 23.16
N LYS A 4 1.79 -38.70 23.71
CA LYS A 4 1.13 -38.00 24.83
C LYS A 4 1.97 -38.08 26.11
N ALA A 5 2.57 -39.22 26.40
CA ALA A 5 3.45 -39.38 27.57
C ALA A 5 4.74 -38.56 27.42
N MET A 6 5.35 -38.54 26.23
CA MET A 6 6.54 -37.72 25.93
C MET A 6 6.25 -36.21 26.09
N MET A 7 5.10 -35.75 25.60
CA MET A 7 4.70 -34.35 25.80
C MET A 7 4.49 -34.06 27.29
N LYS A 8 3.79 -34.93 28.02
CA LYS A 8 3.53 -34.75 29.46
C LYS A 8 4.82 -34.73 30.28
N SER A 9 5.79 -35.60 29.97
CA SER A 9 7.07 -35.65 30.68
C SER A 9 7.89 -34.38 30.47
N LEU A 10 7.98 -33.85 29.24
CA LEU A 10 8.65 -32.57 28.99
C LEU A 10 7.92 -31.40 29.67
N LEU A 11 6.59 -31.37 29.60
CA LEU A 11 5.80 -30.31 30.24
C LEU A 11 5.85 -30.35 31.77
N LYS A 12 6.14 -31.51 32.37
CA LYS A 12 6.35 -31.57 33.83
C LYS A 12 7.62 -30.81 34.25
N LEU A 13 8.62 -30.74 33.37
CA LEU A 13 9.90 -30.06 33.62
C LEU A 13 9.87 -28.56 33.29
N SER A 14 8.82 -28.06 32.62
CA SER A 14 8.73 -26.66 32.23
C SER A 14 7.98 -25.79 33.24
N SER A 15 8.48 -24.57 33.43
CA SER A 15 7.82 -23.54 34.23
C SER A 15 6.52 -23.06 33.57
N SER A 16 5.60 -22.51 34.36
CA SER A 16 4.36 -21.91 33.84
C SER A 16 4.61 -20.82 32.80
N ILE A 17 5.68 -20.03 32.98
CA ILE A 17 6.07 -18.96 32.05
C ILE A 17 6.52 -19.54 30.70
N SER A 18 7.39 -20.56 30.72
CA SER A 18 7.84 -21.25 29.50
C SER A 18 6.68 -21.95 28.79
N LYS A 19 5.74 -22.52 29.54
CA LYS A 19 4.52 -23.14 28.99
C LYS A 19 3.67 -22.13 28.24
N ASN A 20 3.28 -21.04 28.90
CA ASN A 20 2.42 -20.02 28.31
C ASN A 20 3.06 -19.40 27.06
N SER A 21 4.33 -19.03 27.16
CA SER A 21 5.08 -18.46 26.04
C SER A 21 5.26 -19.46 24.89
N GLY A 22 5.58 -20.71 25.20
CA GLY A 22 5.75 -21.76 24.19
C GLY A 22 4.45 -22.14 23.48
N ILE A 23 3.33 -22.16 24.19
CA ILE A 23 2.00 -22.34 23.60
C ILE A 23 1.69 -21.18 22.65
N ALA A 24 2.00 -19.94 23.03
CA ALA A 24 1.82 -18.77 22.16
C ALA A 24 2.67 -18.89 20.89
N LEU A 25 3.95 -19.25 21.00
CA LEU A 25 4.83 -19.50 19.84
C LEU A 25 4.25 -20.57 18.90
N PHE A 26 3.75 -21.68 19.46
CA PHE A 26 3.10 -22.73 18.68
C PHE A 26 1.83 -22.25 17.98
N LYS A 27 0.92 -21.60 18.70
CA LYS A 27 -0.36 -21.08 18.17
C LYS A 27 -0.15 -20.02 17.08
N ASN A 28 0.89 -19.20 17.22
CA ASN A 28 1.26 -18.19 16.23
C ASN A 28 1.96 -18.79 14.99
N GLY A 29 2.11 -20.11 14.92
CA GLY A 29 2.74 -20.79 13.78
C GLY A 29 4.25 -20.55 13.66
N LEU A 30 4.91 -20.15 14.75
CA LEU A 30 6.32 -19.76 14.75
C LEU A 30 7.28 -20.96 14.81
N VAL A 31 6.77 -22.19 14.92
CA VAL A 31 7.58 -23.41 14.77
C VAL A 31 7.62 -23.80 13.29
N SER A 32 8.69 -23.41 12.60
CA SER A 32 8.84 -23.56 11.14
C SER A 32 9.08 -25.02 10.73
N LYS A 33 9.80 -25.80 11.54
CA LYS A 33 10.13 -27.20 11.24
C LYS A 33 10.20 -28.05 12.51
N VAL A 34 9.74 -29.29 12.42
CA VAL A 34 9.97 -30.34 13.42
C VAL A 34 10.27 -31.65 12.70
N VAL A 35 11.33 -32.34 13.13
CA VAL A 35 11.74 -33.64 12.61
C VAL A 35 12.02 -34.56 13.79
N SER A 36 11.59 -35.81 13.72
CA SER A 36 11.92 -36.81 14.73
C SER A 36 12.66 -37.99 14.13
N LYS A 37 13.60 -38.58 14.88
CA LYS A 37 14.35 -39.77 14.49
C LYS A 37 14.61 -40.66 15.71
N LYS A 38 14.42 -41.97 15.56
CA LYS A 38 14.92 -42.95 16.55
C LYS A 38 16.34 -43.35 16.17
N ILE A 39 17.28 -43.26 17.11
CA ILE A 39 18.67 -43.68 16.94
C ILE A 39 19.02 -44.52 18.16
N ASN A 40 19.30 -45.80 17.96
CA ASN A 40 19.47 -46.79 19.02
C ASN A 40 18.26 -46.76 20.00
N ASP A 41 18.53 -46.66 21.30
CA ASP A 41 17.52 -46.60 22.36
C ASP A 41 17.09 -45.17 22.73
N THR A 42 17.44 -44.19 21.88
CA THR A 42 17.07 -42.78 22.09
C THR A 42 16.17 -42.27 20.97
N TYR A 43 15.13 -41.53 21.35
CA TYR A 43 14.27 -40.83 20.41
C TYR A 43 14.57 -39.34 20.39
N HIS A 44 14.89 -38.82 19.22
CA HIS A 44 15.32 -37.45 19.01
C HIS A 44 14.20 -36.65 18.34
N ILE A 45 13.94 -35.44 18.85
CA ILE A 45 13.06 -34.46 18.22
C ILE A 45 13.86 -33.18 18.02
N TYR A 46 14.04 -32.79 16.77
CA TYR A 46 14.67 -31.56 16.36
C TYR A 46 13.60 -30.57 15.94
N GLY A 47 13.71 -29.33 16.39
CA GLY A 47 12.79 -28.27 16.03
C GLY A 47 13.51 -27.00 15.62
N ARG A 48 12.75 -26.15 14.95
CA ARG A 48 13.19 -24.85 14.47
C ARG A 48 12.09 -23.85 14.75
N VAL A 49 12.43 -22.86 15.56
CA VAL A 49 11.47 -21.90 16.10
C VAL A 49 11.92 -20.49 15.76
N LEU A 50 11.04 -19.75 15.10
CA LEU A 50 11.25 -18.34 14.75
C LEU A 50 10.95 -17.49 15.99
N GLY A 51 11.91 -16.70 16.46
CA GLY A 51 11.67 -15.66 17.47
C GLY A 51 12.22 -14.31 17.01
N ASN A 52 12.08 -13.24 17.80
CA ASN A 52 12.16 -11.82 17.37
C ASN A 52 13.22 -11.42 16.32
N LYS A 53 14.47 -11.90 16.41
CA LYS A 53 15.51 -11.63 15.39
C LYS A 53 16.23 -12.90 14.89
N ASN A 54 16.22 -13.97 15.68
CA ASN A 54 16.95 -15.21 15.37
C ASN A 54 16.01 -16.39 15.09
N GLU A 55 16.56 -17.39 14.42
CA GLU A 55 15.99 -18.73 14.34
C GLU A 55 16.64 -19.60 15.42
N TYR A 56 15.83 -20.28 16.22
CA TYR A 56 16.31 -21.10 17.32
C TYR A 56 16.18 -22.58 16.98
N ASN A 57 17.30 -23.28 17.02
CA ASN A 57 17.34 -24.72 16.87
C ASN A 57 17.09 -25.36 18.23
N THR A 58 16.18 -26.33 18.26
CA THR A 58 15.82 -27.09 19.45
C THR A 58 16.10 -28.57 19.24
N HIS A 59 16.47 -29.26 20.32
CA HIS A 59 16.67 -30.70 20.34
C HIS A 59 16.15 -31.26 21.66
N ILE A 60 15.31 -32.28 21.59
CA ILE A 60 14.77 -33.00 22.75
C ILE A 60 15.09 -34.49 22.55
N LYS A 61 15.64 -35.13 23.58
CA LYS A 61 15.89 -36.58 23.59
C LYS A 61 15.02 -37.26 24.62
N PHE A 62 14.44 -38.40 24.23
CA PHE A 62 13.67 -39.27 25.10
C PHE A 62 14.25 -40.68 25.14
N ASP A 63 14.13 -41.33 26.28
CA ASP A 63 14.37 -42.78 26.40
C ASP A 63 13.18 -43.57 25.85
N LEU A 64 13.29 -44.89 25.78
CA LEU A 64 12.20 -45.78 25.36
C LEU A 64 10.97 -45.73 26.28
N ASN A 65 11.14 -45.26 27.51
CA ASN A 65 10.10 -45.10 28.53
C ASN A 65 9.42 -43.72 28.49
N ASN A 66 9.75 -42.88 27.50
CA ASN A 66 9.24 -41.51 27.30
C ASN A 66 9.74 -40.47 28.33
N ASN A 67 10.81 -40.75 29.07
CA ASN A 67 11.46 -39.78 29.96
C ASN A 67 12.42 -38.90 29.18
N VAL A 68 12.52 -37.63 29.56
CA VAL A 68 13.44 -36.68 28.95
C VAL A 68 14.87 -37.02 29.38
N MET A 69 15.72 -37.36 28.42
CA MET A 69 17.13 -37.67 28.65
C MET A 69 18.03 -36.44 28.54
N ASP A 70 17.71 -35.53 27.62
CA ASP A 70 18.52 -34.36 27.31
C ASP A 70 17.70 -33.35 26.51
N VAL A 71 18.04 -32.07 26.64
CA VAL A 71 17.44 -30.97 25.89
C VAL A 71 18.51 -29.97 25.49
N LYS A 72 18.38 -29.36 24.31
CA LYS A 72 19.23 -28.26 23.87
C LYS A 72 18.41 -27.23 23.11
N CYS A 73 18.70 -25.95 23.32
CA CYS A 73 18.15 -24.87 22.52
C CYS A 73 19.22 -23.80 22.28
N SER A 74 19.27 -23.24 21.07
CA SER A 74 20.22 -22.18 20.72
C SER A 74 19.78 -20.76 21.14
N CYS A 75 18.90 -20.63 22.13
CA CYS A 75 18.49 -19.31 22.63
C CYS A 75 19.32 -18.93 23.86
N SER A 76 19.66 -17.65 24.01
CA SER A 76 20.46 -17.13 25.13
C SER A 76 19.91 -17.57 26.49
N GLN A 77 18.59 -17.52 26.64
CA GLN A 77 17.91 -17.94 27.87
C GLN A 77 18.17 -19.41 28.20
N PHE A 78 18.33 -20.28 27.19
CA PHE A 78 18.69 -21.67 27.43
C PHE A 78 20.16 -21.80 27.80
N GLU A 79 21.05 -21.13 27.06
CA GLU A 79 22.50 -21.14 27.29
C GLU A 79 22.88 -20.69 28.71
N GLU A 80 22.20 -19.67 29.23
CA GLU A 80 22.40 -19.16 30.59
C GLU A 80 21.88 -20.13 31.65
N ASN A 81 20.62 -20.58 31.51
CA ASN A 81 19.95 -21.35 32.57
C ASN A 81 20.31 -22.84 32.57
N SER A 82 20.76 -23.40 31.44
CA SER A 82 21.18 -24.81 31.36
C SER A 82 22.45 -25.11 32.17
N LYS A 83 23.23 -24.08 32.52
CA LYS A 83 24.40 -24.20 33.40
C LYS A 83 24.01 -24.51 34.85
N GLN A 84 22.84 -24.04 35.27
CA GLN A 84 22.35 -24.19 36.64
C GLN A 84 21.36 -25.34 36.79
N THR A 85 20.62 -25.66 35.73
CA THR A 85 19.62 -26.74 35.76
C THR A 85 19.75 -27.62 34.51
N LYS A 86 20.04 -28.91 34.75
CA LYS A 86 20.31 -29.90 33.69
C LYS A 86 19.17 -30.01 32.66
N TYR A 87 17.92 -29.76 33.07
CA TYR A 87 16.73 -29.87 32.21
C TYR A 87 15.96 -28.56 32.10
N TYR A 88 16.66 -27.43 31.90
CA TYR A 88 15.98 -26.16 31.65
C TYR A 88 15.13 -26.23 30.38
N ILE A 89 13.80 -26.05 30.50
CA ILE A 89 12.87 -26.04 29.37
C ILE A 89 12.47 -24.60 29.03
N CYS A 90 13.07 -24.05 27.98
CA CYS A 90 12.68 -22.76 27.42
C CYS A 90 11.36 -22.83 26.61
N SER A 91 10.79 -21.68 26.28
CA SER A 91 9.57 -21.56 25.47
C SER A 91 9.68 -22.21 24.09
N HIS A 92 10.86 -22.22 23.46
CA HIS A 92 11.09 -22.85 22.15
C HIS A 92 10.98 -24.38 22.21
N LEU A 93 11.49 -25.01 23.27
CA LEU A 93 11.39 -26.45 23.49
C LEU A 93 9.94 -26.86 23.72
N VAL A 94 9.19 -26.05 24.48
CA VAL A 94 7.73 -26.22 24.65
C VAL A 94 7.04 -26.11 23.28
N ALA A 95 7.29 -25.06 22.52
CA ALA A 95 6.67 -24.87 21.20
C ALA A 95 6.94 -26.06 20.26
N THR A 96 8.18 -26.56 20.29
CA THR A 96 8.63 -27.74 19.52
C THR A 96 7.84 -29.00 19.87
N ILE A 97 7.68 -29.32 21.17
CA ILE A 97 6.95 -30.53 21.57
C ILE A 97 5.45 -30.44 21.25
N TYR A 98 4.86 -29.24 21.37
CA TYR A 98 3.48 -29.00 20.97
C TYR A 98 3.31 -29.23 19.46
N LYS A 99 4.18 -28.66 18.63
CA LYS A 99 4.16 -28.87 17.19
C LYS A 99 4.34 -30.34 16.82
N PHE A 100 5.26 -31.05 17.47
CA PHE A 100 5.46 -32.48 17.28
C PHE A 100 4.19 -33.29 17.62
N TYR A 101 3.62 -33.06 18.81
CA TYR A 101 2.45 -33.78 19.31
C TYR A 101 1.26 -33.66 18.35
N TYR A 102 0.92 -32.43 17.94
CA TYR A 102 -0.21 -32.19 17.05
C TYR A 102 0.05 -32.67 15.61
N ALA A 103 1.29 -32.58 15.11
CA ALA A 103 1.63 -33.16 13.81
C ALA A 103 1.43 -34.68 13.80
N ALA A 104 1.77 -35.36 14.90
CA ALA A 104 1.61 -36.80 15.01
C ALA A 104 0.15 -37.25 15.20
N LEU A 105 -0.70 -36.43 15.84
CA LEU A 105 -2.15 -36.67 15.90
C LEU A 105 -2.78 -36.59 14.50
N ASN A 106 -2.47 -35.54 13.74
CA ASN A 106 -3.00 -35.35 12.39
C ASN A 106 -2.54 -36.44 11.40
N ASN A 107 -1.40 -37.08 11.65
CA ASN A 107 -0.93 -38.20 10.83
C ASN A 107 -1.68 -39.51 11.12
N LYS A 108 -2.17 -39.72 12.36
CA LYS A 108 -2.99 -40.89 12.70
C LYS A 108 -4.39 -40.82 12.06
N GLU A 109 -4.93 -39.63 11.86
CA GLU A 109 -6.18 -39.45 11.11
C GLU A 109 -5.99 -39.70 9.60
N LYS A 110 -4.77 -39.49 9.07
CA LYS A 110 -4.43 -39.73 7.66
C LYS A 110 -4.12 -41.19 7.32
N GLU A 111 -3.75 -42.02 8.29
CA GLU A 111 -3.50 -43.47 8.07
C GLU A 111 -4.80 -44.24 7.73
N GLY A 112 -5.98 -43.69 8.00
CA GLY A 112 -7.26 -44.22 7.52
C GLY A 112 -7.61 -43.90 6.06
N HIS A 113 -6.86 -43.03 5.38
CA HIS A 113 -7.26 -42.48 4.07
C HIS A 113 -6.17 -42.46 2.97
N ASN A 114 -4.95 -42.99 3.20
CA ASN A 114 -3.85 -42.83 2.24
C ASN A 114 -3.50 -44.08 1.41
N LYS A 115 -4.20 -44.24 0.28
CA LYS A 115 -3.57 -44.61 -1.00
C LYS A 115 -3.69 -43.44 -1.97
N ALA A 116 -2.99 -42.35 -1.68
CA ALA A 116 -2.64 -41.36 -2.69
C ALA A 116 -1.27 -40.80 -2.31
N LYS A 117 -0.25 -41.17 -3.10
CA LYS A 117 1.05 -40.50 -3.09
C LYS A 117 0.79 -39.02 -3.34
N SER A 118 1.28 -38.15 -2.46
CA SER A 118 1.26 -36.71 -2.70
C SER A 118 2.16 -36.42 -3.89
N GLU A 119 1.55 -36.24 -5.06
CA GLU A 119 2.17 -35.53 -6.17
C GLU A 119 2.64 -34.17 -5.64
N ILE A 120 3.85 -33.79 -6.02
CA ILE A 120 4.38 -32.44 -5.81
C ILE A 120 3.44 -31.52 -6.59
N ASN A 121 2.53 -30.87 -5.87
CA ASN A 121 1.46 -30.09 -6.47
C ASN A 121 2.05 -28.77 -7.01
N ASN A 122 2.48 -28.77 -8.27
CA ASN A 122 3.10 -27.64 -8.98
C ASN A 122 2.12 -26.50 -9.32
N LYS A 123 0.96 -26.42 -8.66
CA LYS A 123 -0.11 -25.49 -9.04
C LYS A 123 0.08 -24.12 -8.40
N ILE A 124 -0.19 -23.09 -9.18
CA ILE A 124 -0.05 -21.68 -8.78
C ILE A 124 -1.29 -21.26 -7.97
N LEU A 125 -1.06 -20.69 -6.79
CA LEU A 125 -2.11 -20.20 -5.91
C LEU A 125 -2.59 -18.80 -6.32
N LYS A 126 -3.91 -18.61 -6.33
CA LYS A 126 -4.56 -17.31 -6.33
C LYS A 126 -4.43 -16.65 -4.96
N LEU A 127 -4.56 -15.33 -4.94
CA LEU A 127 -4.45 -14.53 -3.73
C LEU A 127 -5.51 -13.44 -3.76
N ASP A 128 -6.35 -13.37 -2.74
CA ASP A 128 -7.25 -12.23 -2.51
C ASP A 128 -6.80 -11.46 -1.28
N ILE A 129 -6.97 -10.13 -1.34
CA ILE A 129 -6.43 -9.22 -0.34
C ILE A 129 -7.58 -8.46 0.29
N LYS A 130 -7.63 -8.50 1.62
CA LYS A 130 -8.51 -7.69 2.43
C LYS A 130 -7.68 -6.82 3.36
N ILE A 131 -7.97 -5.53 3.42
CA ILE A 131 -7.32 -4.57 4.30
C ILE A 131 -8.39 -3.97 5.19
N LYS A 132 -8.16 -3.89 6.50
CA LYS A 132 -9.10 -3.32 7.45
C LYS A 132 -8.42 -2.28 8.32
N GLN A 133 -8.96 -1.07 8.38
CA GLN A 133 -8.57 -0.08 9.38
C GLN A 133 -8.96 -0.58 10.77
N VAL A 134 -8.03 -0.52 11.71
CA VAL A 134 -8.22 -0.86 13.12
C VAL A 134 -7.77 0.32 13.96
N LYS A 135 -8.67 0.82 14.83
CA LYS A 135 -8.40 1.92 15.76
C LYS A 135 -8.15 1.32 17.15
N ILE A 136 -6.93 1.46 17.69
CA ILE A 136 -6.51 0.95 19.01
C ILE A 136 -5.92 2.10 19.82
N ASN A 137 -6.53 2.46 20.95
CA ASN A 137 -6.00 3.45 21.91
C ASN A 137 -5.49 4.76 21.25
N LYS A 138 -6.29 5.33 20.33
CA LYS A 138 -5.98 6.52 19.50
C LYS A 138 -4.94 6.32 18.39
N ASN A 139 -4.25 5.19 18.35
CA ASN A 139 -3.44 4.79 17.19
C ASN A 139 -4.33 4.08 16.17
N GLU A 140 -4.01 4.25 14.90
CA GLU A 140 -4.73 3.64 13.80
C GLU A 140 -3.73 2.85 12.94
N GLU A 141 -4.05 1.59 12.68
CA GLU A 141 -3.24 0.69 11.87
C GLU A 141 -4.12 -0.08 10.88
N TYR A 142 -3.48 -0.73 9.91
CA TYR A 142 -4.18 -1.57 8.94
C TYR A 142 -3.89 -3.04 9.18
N HIS A 143 -4.94 -3.85 9.25
CA HIS A 143 -4.85 -5.30 9.31
C HIS A 143 -5.14 -5.87 7.93
N LEU A 144 -4.11 -6.47 7.33
CA LEU A 144 -4.19 -7.16 6.06
C LEU A 144 -4.46 -8.65 6.31
N GLU A 145 -5.50 -9.18 5.67
CA GLU A 145 -5.85 -10.60 5.67
C GLU A 145 -5.76 -11.14 4.24
N LEU A 146 -5.25 -12.36 4.11
CA LEU A 146 -5.12 -13.05 2.83
C LEU A 146 -6.13 -14.17 2.71
N ARG A 147 -6.65 -14.37 1.50
CA ARG A 147 -7.26 -15.63 1.08
C ARG A 147 -6.45 -16.23 -0.05
N SER A 148 -6.33 -17.55 -0.09
CA SER A 148 -5.55 -18.21 -1.13
C SER A 148 -6.08 -19.61 -1.44
N GLY A 149 -5.81 -20.09 -2.65
CA GLY A 149 -6.20 -21.40 -3.16
C GLY A 149 -6.02 -21.49 -4.68
N GLU A 150 -6.13 -22.68 -5.25
CA GLU A 150 -5.89 -22.91 -6.68
C GLU A 150 -7.05 -22.39 -7.55
N GLU A 151 -8.25 -22.90 -7.31
CA GLU A 151 -9.47 -22.50 -8.04
C GLU A 151 -10.27 -21.48 -7.24
N ASN A 152 -10.60 -21.83 -6.00
CA ASN A 152 -11.31 -21.02 -5.03
C ASN A 152 -10.38 -20.63 -3.87
N THR A 153 -10.51 -19.41 -3.37
CA THR A 153 -9.70 -18.94 -2.24
C THR A 153 -10.39 -19.21 -0.91
N ILE A 154 -9.60 -19.62 0.08
CA ILE A 154 -10.04 -19.75 1.48
C ILE A 154 -9.21 -18.82 2.37
N ALA A 155 -9.75 -18.44 3.53
CA ALA A 155 -9.02 -17.60 4.47
C ALA A 155 -7.74 -18.29 4.95
N VAL A 156 -6.64 -17.56 4.97
CA VAL A 156 -5.38 -18.04 5.52
C VAL A 156 -5.45 -17.98 7.05
N GLU A 157 -5.57 -19.13 7.69
CA GLU A 157 -5.70 -19.23 9.15
C GLU A 157 -4.37 -19.04 9.90
N SER A 158 -3.25 -19.41 9.27
CA SER A 158 -1.90 -19.26 9.81
C SER A 158 -1.02 -18.55 8.79
N LEU A 159 -1.05 -17.22 8.85
CA LEU A 159 -0.32 -16.35 7.94
C LEU A 159 1.20 -16.58 8.03
N GLY A 160 1.72 -16.78 9.23
CA GLY A 160 3.14 -17.08 9.43
C GLY A 160 3.57 -18.34 8.69
N LYS A 161 2.82 -19.45 8.84
CA LYS A 161 3.09 -20.68 8.09
C LYS A 161 2.95 -20.45 6.59
N PHE A 162 1.88 -19.79 6.17
CA PHE A 162 1.57 -19.54 4.76
C PHE A 162 2.67 -18.74 4.05
N LEU A 163 3.21 -17.69 4.68
CA LEU A 163 4.26 -16.87 4.09
C LEU A 163 5.55 -17.66 3.85
N PHE A 164 5.87 -18.66 4.68
CA PHE A 164 7.15 -19.37 4.64
C PHE A 164 7.04 -20.84 4.18
N ASP A 165 5.88 -21.27 3.70
CA ASP A 165 5.71 -22.60 3.11
C ASP A 165 6.29 -22.62 1.69
N GLU A 166 7.36 -23.39 1.48
CA GLU A 166 8.05 -23.49 0.17
C GLU A 166 7.18 -24.13 -0.92
N ASN A 167 6.12 -24.83 -0.53
CA ASN A 167 5.14 -25.41 -1.44
C ASN A 167 4.18 -24.37 -2.01
N ASN A 168 4.04 -23.20 -1.37
CA ASN A 168 3.19 -22.13 -1.88
C ASN A 168 3.88 -21.47 -3.09
N LYS A 169 3.34 -21.71 -4.28
CA LYS A 169 3.78 -21.07 -5.52
C LYS A 169 2.79 -20.00 -5.94
N PHE A 170 3.31 -18.84 -6.36
CA PHE A 170 2.51 -17.68 -6.77
C PHE A 170 2.95 -17.21 -8.15
N ASN A 171 2.06 -16.54 -8.87
CA ASN A 171 2.42 -15.83 -10.10
C ASN A 171 3.36 -14.65 -9.75
N LYS A 172 3.97 -14.02 -10.77
CA LYS A 172 4.95 -12.95 -10.57
C LYS A 172 4.42 -11.81 -9.69
N SER A 173 3.19 -11.36 -9.91
CA SER A 173 2.62 -10.24 -9.15
C SER A 173 2.31 -10.59 -7.71
N ASN A 174 1.70 -11.74 -7.44
CA ASN A 174 1.46 -12.19 -6.07
C ASN A 174 2.77 -12.50 -5.33
N THR A 175 3.81 -12.98 -6.02
CA THR A 175 5.14 -13.20 -5.41
C THR A 175 5.72 -11.92 -4.83
N VAL A 176 5.61 -10.78 -5.53
CA VAL A 176 6.09 -9.48 -5.03
C VAL A 176 5.36 -9.08 -3.74
N ILE A 177 4.06 -9.33 -3.65
CA ILE A 177 3.25 -9.07 -2.46
C ILE A 177 3.71 -9.96 -1.29
N ILE A 178 3.90 -11.25 -1.54
CA ILE A 178 4.34 -12.20 -0.52
C ILE A 178 5.75 -11.87 -0.03
N ASP A 179 6.65 -11.48 -0.92
CA ASP A 179 8.02 -11.11 -0.56
C ASP A 179 8.09 -9.80 0.22
N PHE A 180 7.24 -8.82 -0.11
CA PHE A 180 7.06 -7.63 0.72
C PHE A 180 6.65 -8.01 2.15
N LEU A 181 5.62 -8.86 2.31
CA LEU A 181 5.16 -9.29 3.63
C LEU A 181 6.24 -10.06 4.40
N LYS A 182 7.00 -10.95 3.74
CA LYS A 182 8.14 -11.64 4.34
C LYS A 182 9.23 -10.67 4.78
N ALA A 183 9.58 -9.67 3.96
CA ALA A 183 10.60 -8.68 4.29
C ALA A 183 10.17 -7.86 5.51
N LYS A 184 8.94 -7.34 5.51
CA LYS A 184 8.37 -6.61 6.64
C LYS A 184 8.26 -7.45 7.91
N PHE A 185 7.92 -8.73 7.78
CA PHE A 185 7.93 -9.65 8.92
C PHE A 185 9.32 -9.83 9.51
N LYS A 186 10.38 -9.90 8.68
CA LYS A 186 11.76 -10.00 9.14
C LYS A 186 12.22 -8.74 9.88
N GLU A 187 11.77 -7.56 9.47
CA GLU A 187 12.00 -6.28 10.16
C GLU A 187 11.29 -6.22 11.52
N GLY A 188 10.05 -6.70 11.60
CA GLY A 188 9.24 -6.69 12.82
C GLY A 188 8.36 -7.92 12.97
N LYS A 189 8.79 -8.88 13.80
CA LYS A 189 8.08 -10.18 13.96
C LYS A 189 6.75 -10.09 14.73
N SER A 190 6.46 -8.95 15.37
CA SER A 190 5.18 -8.65 16.02
C SER A 190 4.08 -8.20 15.05
N ARG A 191 4.34 -8.21 13.74
CA ARG A 191 3.37 -7.78 12.72
C ARG A 191 2.27 -8.80 12.45
N ILE A 192 2.37 -10.05 12.89
CA ILE A 192 1.28 -11.02 12.75
C ILE A 192 0.44 -11.03 14.03
N VAL A 193 -0.84 -10.73 13.90
CA VAL A 193 -1.81 -10.75 15.01
C VAL A 193 -2.92 -11.76 14.74
N ASN A 194 -3.39 -12.40 15.81
CA ASN A 194 -4.42 -13.45 15.75
C ASN A 194 -4.12 -14.57 14.75
N ALA A 195 -2.83 -14.85 14.52
CA ALA A 195 -2.28 -15.78 13.53
C ALA A 195 -2.63 -15.51 12.04
N ARG A 196 -3.60 -14.64 11.73
CA ARG A 196 -4.18 -14.47 10.39
C ARG A 196 -3.96 -13.10 9.76
N SER A 197 -3.76 -12.06 10.57
CA SER A 197 -3.72 -10.68 10.09
C SER A 197 -2.29 -10.14 10.16
N PHE A 198 -1.88 -9.42 9.12
CA PHE A 198 -0.62 -8.68 9.06
C PHE A 198 -0.87 -7.21 9.38
N ILE A 199 -0.10 -6.64 10.30
CA ILE A 199 -0.09 -5.22 10.60
C ILE A 199 0.72 -4.50 9.52
N LEU A 200 0.01 -3.69 8.74
CA LEU A 200 0.54 -2.74 7.79
C LEU A 200 0.43 -1.34 8.43
N TYR A 201 1.56 -0.65 8.56
CA TYR A 201 1.55 0.71 9.10
C TYR A 201 1.04 1.71 8.06
N LYS A 202 0.52 2.85 8.52
CA LYS A 202 -0.09 3.85 7.64
C LYS A 202 0.86 4.37 6.56
N ASP A 203 2.12 4.57 6.92
CA ASP A 203 3.17 5.04 6.02
C ASP A 203 3.63 3.96 5.01
N GLU A 204 3.26 2.70 5.23
CA GLU A 204 3.54 1.58 4.33
C GLU A 204 2.37 1.30 3.37
N LEU A 205 1.18 1.83 3.65
CA LEU A 205 -0.05 1.54 2.90
C LEU A 205 0.13 1.83 1.41
N ARG A 206 0.61 3.03 1.07
CA ARG A 206 0.84 3.40 -0.33
C ARG A 206 1.78 2.44 -1.03
N SER A 207 2.94 2.17 -0.42
CA SER A 207 3.97 1.29 -1.00
C SER A 207 3.43 -0.12 -1.22
N PHE A 208 2.61 -0.63 -0.30
CA PHE A 208 1.95 -1.92 -0.44
C PHE A 208 0.94 -1.92 -1.60
N LEU A 209 0.08 -0.91 -1.68
CA LEU A 209 -0.93 -0.79 -2.75
C LEU A 209 -0.29 -0.63 -4.13
N GLU A 210 0.90 -0.03 -4.23
CA GLU A 210 1.67 0.06 -5.49
C GLU A 210 2.09 -1.31 -6.04
N LEU A 211 2.22 -2.35 -5.19
CA LEU A 211 2.56 -3.72 -5.59
C LEU A 211 1.39 -4.49 -6.21
N ILE A 212 0.16 -4.00 -6.02
CA ILE A 212 -1.05 -4.67 -6.46
C ILE A 212 -1.26 -4.39 -7.95
N ASP A 213 -1.54 -5.43 -8.74
CA ASP A 213 -1.83 -5.27 -10.17
C ASP A 213 -3.09 -4.40 -10.39
N ASN A 214 -3.11 -3.65 -11.49
CA ASN A 214 -4.16 -2.66 -11.77
C ASN A 214 -5.54 -3.28 -11.98
N ASP A 215 -5.62 -4.55 -12.37
CA ASP A 215 -6.85 -5.31 -12.60
C ASP A 215 -7.29 -6.12 -11.36
N LYS A 216 -6.48 -6.15 -10.30
CA LYS A 216 -6.76 -6.92 -9.10
C LYS A 216 -7.67 -6.14 -8.15
N ASN A 217 -8.86 -6.68 -7.91
CA ASN A 217 -9.76 -6.15 -6.88
C ASN A 217 -9.25 -6.47 -5.48
N ILE A 218 -9.41 -5.51 -4.56
CA ILE A 218 -9.22 -5.71 -3.13
C ILE A 218 -10.48 -5.31 -2.36
N VAL A 219 -10.54 -5.75 -1.11
CA VAL A 219 -11.54 -5.30 -0.14
C VAL A 219 -10.86 -4.40 0.89
N LEU A 220 -11.16 -3.11 0.89
CA LEU A 220 -10.73 -2.18 1.93
C LEU A 220 -11.91 -1.88 2.86
N THR A 221 -11.77 -2.16 4.15
CA THR A 221 -12.68 -1.67 5.19
C THR A 221 -12.06 -0.43 5.83
N TYR A 222 -12.65 0.74 5.61
CA TYR A 222 -12.19 2.01 6.18
C TYR A 222 -13.38 2.76 6.78
N ASP A 223 -13.25 3.25 8.01
CA ASP A 223 -14.31 3.92 8.76
C ASP A 223 -15.67 3.20 8.69
N TYR A 224 -15.65 1.89 8.98
CA TYR A 224 -16.81 0.97 8.95
C TYR A 224 -17.45 0.74 7.57
N MET A 225 -16.93 1.36 6.51
CA MET A 225 -17.38 1.19 5.14
C MET A 225 -16.50 0.20 4.38
N ASN A 226 -17.11 -0.62 3.52
CA ASN A 226 -16.41 -1.55 2.64
C ASN A 226 -16.28 -0.97 1.23
N TYR A 227 -15.06 -0.94 0.73
CA TYR A 227 -14.69 -0.50 -0.61
C TYR A 227 -14.13 -1.69 -1.37
N ASN A 228 -14.91 -2.20 -2.33
CA ASN A 228 -14.49 -3.26 -3.24
C ASN A 228 -14.07 -2.60 -4.54
N SER A 229 -12.76 -2.50 -4.77
CA SER A 229 -12.22 -1.76 -5.91
C SER A 229 -10.84 -2.28 -6.30
N VAL A 230 -10.49 -2.07 -7.56
CA VAL A 230 -9.08 -2.05 -8.00
C VAL A 230 -8.37 -0.80 -7.47
N ILE A 231 -7.04 -0.78 -7.60
CA ILE A 231 -6.20 0.35 -7.23
C ILE A 231 -5.92 1.22 -8.46
N TYR A 232 -6.39 2.46 -8.43
CA TYR A 232 -6.20 3.43 -9.51
C TYR A 232 -4.86 4.14 -9.32
N LYS A 233 -3.84 3.74 -10.08
CA LYS A 233 -2.50 4.35 -10.08
C LYS A 233 -2.44 5.61 -10.93
N GLU A 234 -3.37 6.52 -10.68
CA GLU A 234 -3.56 7.75 -11.42
C GLU A 234 -4.03 8.88 -10.50
N ASP A 235 -4.01 10.10 -11.03
CA ASP A 235 -4.51 11.29 -10.35
C ASP A 235 -6.02 11.19 -10.10
N ILE A 236 -6.47 11.72 -8.96
CA ILE A 236 -7.88 11.83 -8.62
C ILE A 236 -8.54 12.74 -9.66
N PRO A 237 -9.68 12.37 -10.26
CA PRO A 237 -10.40 13.22 -11.19
C PRO A 237 -11.19 14.28 -10.42
N LEU A 238 -10.44 15.24 -9.89
CA LEU A 238 -10.93 16.39 -9.13
C LEU A 238 -11.59 17.39 -10.08
N ILE A 239 -12.75 17.90 -9.68
CA ILE A 239 -13.47 18.93 -10.43
C ILE A 239 -13.57 20.19 -9.57
N PHE A 240 -13.12 21.30 -10.13
CA PHE A 240 -13.19 22.60 -9.47
C PHE A 240 -14.05 23.58 -10.26
N THR A 241 -14.65 24.53 -9.54
CA THR A 241 -15.33 25.68 -10.13
C THR A 241 -14.69 26.96 -9.63
N LEU A 242 -14.23 27.82 -10.53
CA LEU A 242 -13.69 29.14 -10.22
C LEU A 242 -14.67 30.23 -10.67
N LYS A 243 -15.12 31.05 -9.71
CA LYS A 243 -16.07 32.15 -9.94
C LYS A 243 -15.51 33.47 -9.44
N LYS A 244 -15.98 34.60 -10.00
CA LYS A 244 -15.75 35.93 -9.45
C LYS A 244 -17.07 36.49 -8.91
N LYS A 245 -17.02 37.11 -7.73
CA LYS A 245 -18.14 37.84 -7.13
C LYS A 245 -17.61 39.15 -6.54
N GLY A 246 -17.88 40.27 -7.21
CA GLY A 246 -17.30 41.56 -6.85
C GLY A 246 -15.77 41.51 -6.91
N GLU A 247 -15.12 41.86 -5.79
CA GLU A 247 -13.66 41.81 -5.64
C GLU A 247 -13.10 40.44 -5.19
N ALA A 248 -13.93 39.39 -5.15
CA ALA A 248 -13.51 38.07 -4.68
C ALA A 248 -13.47 37.03 -5.80
N LEU A 249 -12.42 36.20 -5.79
CA LEU A 249 -12.33 34.92 -6.49
C LEU A 249 -12.75 33.80 -5.54
N ILE A 250 -13.67 32.96 -5.99
CA ILE A 250 -14.25 31.86 -5.21
C ILE A 250 -13.92 30.55 -5.90
N LEU A 251 -13.12 29.71 -5.25
CA LEU A 251 -12.81 28.35 -5.69
C LEU A 251 -13.67 27.34 -4.93
N LYS A 252 -14.47 26.56 -5.65
CA LYS A 252 -15.30 25.49 -5.11
C LYS A 252 -14.80 24.13 -5.59
N SER A 253 -14.78 23.15 -4.71
CA SER A 253 -14.65 21.74 -5.10
C SER A 253 -16.04 21.14 -5.30
N GLN A 254 -16.18 20.18 -6.22
CA GLN A 254 -17.42 19.39 -6.29
C GLN A 254 -17.66 18.66 -4.97
N LYS A 255 -18.93 18.58 -4.54
CA LYS A 255 -19.36 17.86 -3.33
C LYS A 255 -19.32 16.35 -3.56
N LYS A 256 -18.11 15.79 -3.62
CA LYS A 256 -17.86 14.35 -3.55
C LYS A 256 -16.98 14.07 -2.34
N SER A 257 -17.25 12.95 -1.69
CA SER A 257 -16.43 12.50 -0.55
C SER A 257 -15.04 12.13 -1.06
N ILE A 258 -14.04 12.90 -0.62
CA ILE A 258 -12.63 12.69 -0.87
C ILE A 258 -11.98 12.49 0.49
N ILE A 259 -11.40 11.33 0.73
CA ILE A 259 -10.92 10.94 2.06
C ILE A 259 -9.48 10.45 1.94
N PRO A 260 -8.49 11.11 2.57
CA PRO A 260 -7.16 10.54 2.71
C PRO A 260 -7.21 9.39 3.71
N ILE A 261 -6.53 8.28 3.40
CA ILE A 261 -6.52 7.09 4.25
C ILE A 261 -5.14 6.79 4.87
N ASP A 262 -4.19 7.70 4.71
CA ASP A 262 -2.90 7.69 5.41
C ASP A 262 -2.55 9.10 5.89
N ASP A 263 -1.67 9.18 6.90
CA ASP A 263 -1.33 10.44 7.55
C ASP A 263 -0.54 11.38 6.62
N LYS A 264 0.17 10.82 5.64
CA LYS A 264 0.90 11.60 4.63
C LYS A 264 -0.02 12.09 3.51
N LYS A 265 -1.29 11.67 3.48
CA LYS A 265 -2.29 12.00 2.45
C LYS A 265 -1.82 11.60 1.04
N GLU A 266 -1.27 10.40 0.91
CA GLU A 266 -0.73 9.89 -0.36
C GLU A 266 -1.64 8.88 -1.04
N THR A 267 -2.63 8.35 -0.31
CA THR A 267 -3.63 7.38 -0.73
C THR A 267 -5.00 7.95 -0.42
N TRP A 268 -5.90 7.90 -1.39
CA TRP A 268 -7.18 8.59 -1.31
C TRP A 268 -8.33 7.70 -1.74
N ILE A 269 -9.45 7.82 -1.03
CA ILE A 269 -10.74 7.31 -1.49
C ILE A 269 -11.48 8.47 -2.16
N TYR A 270 -11.94 8.24 -3.39
CA TYR A 270 -12.82 9.14 -4.13
C TYR A 270 -13.86 8.32 -4.87
N ASP A 271 -15.13 8.65 -4.68
CA ASP A 271 -16.25 7.99 -5.36
C ASP A 271 -16.18 6.44 -5.25
N LYS A 272 -15.94 5.96 -4.03
CA LYS A 272 -15.75 4.55 -3.64
C LYS A 272 -14.57 3.82 -4.29
N LYS A 273 -13.70 4.53 -5.01
CA LYS A 273 -12.47 4.00 -5.62
C LYS A 273 -11.25 4.43 -4.83
N ILE A 274 -10.18 3.63 -4.90
CA ILE A 274 -8.92 3.89 -4.19
C ILE A 274 -7.90 4.40 -5.21
N TYR A 275 -7.35 5.59 -4.99
CA TYR A 275 -6.39 6.27 -5.86
C TYR A 275 -5.02 6.38 -5.21
N LEU A 276 -3.98 6.25 -6.04
CA LEU A 276 -2.59 6.54 -5.76
C LEU A 276 -2.10 7.68 -6.67
N PRO A 277 -2.35 8.94 -6.30
CA PRO A 277 -2.08 10.07 -7.18
C PRO A 277 -0.59 10.28 -7.42
N THR A 278 -0.28 11.03 -8.47
CA THR A 278 1.09 11.43 -8.79
C THR A 278 1.65 12.38 -7.74
N LYS A 279 2.98 12.39 -7.58
CA LYS A 279 3.66 13.37 -6.71
C LYS A 279 3.30 14.83 -7.08
N LYS A 280 3.04 15.07 -8.38
CA LYS A 280 2.63 16.37 -8.91
C LYS A 280 1.28 16.81 -8.33
N GLN A 281 0.23 15.99 -8.47
CA GLN A 281 -1.09 16.32 -7.90
C GLN A 281 -1.01 16.44 -6.37
N LEU A 282 -0.30 15.51 -5.70
CA LEU A 282 -0.16 15.53 -4.24
C LEU A 282 0.53 16.80 -3.70
N LYS A 283 1.53 17.33 -4.41
CA LYS A 283 2.27 18.55 -4.01
C LYS A 283 1.33 19.74 -3.83
N TYR A 284 0.33 19.88 -4.70
CA TYR A 284 -0.55 21.04 -4.74
C TYR A 284 -1.90 20.77 -4.06
N TYR A 285 -2.44 19.55 -4.19
CA TYR A 285 -3.79 19.26 -3.70
C TYR A 285 -3.88 19.19 -2.19
N LYS A 286 -2.86 18.66 -1.49
CA LYS A 286 -2.87 18.56 -0.01
C LYS A 286 -3.19 19.90 0.66
N GLY A 287 -2.55 20.98 0.19
CA GLY A 287 -2.80 22.33 0.74
C GLY A 287 -4.17 22.91 0.39
N ILE A 288 -4.80 22.47 -0.70
CA ILE A 288 -6.18 22.85 -1.06
C ILE A 288 -7.18 22.08 -0.20
N TYR A 289 -6.99 20.76 -0.07
CA TYR A 289 -7.82 19.90 0.78
C TYR A 289 -7.86 20.41 2.22
N ASP A 290 -6.70 20.74 2.80
CA ASP A 290 -6.61 21.22 4.19
C ASP A 290 -7.31 22.56 4.40
N LYS A 291 -7.31 23.44 3.39
CA LYS A 291 -7.99 24.73 3.47
C LYS A 291 -9.50 24.60 3.31
N LEU A 292 -9.95 23.57 2.58
CA LEU A 292 -11.37 23.26 2.34
C LEU A 292 -12.01 22.50 3.50
N ASP A 293 -11.23 22.02 4.47
CA ASP A 293 -11.76 21.29 5.61
C ASP A 293 -12.84 22.12 6.34
N GLY A 294 -14.06 21.56 6.42
CA GLY A 294 -15.24 22.24 6.96
C GLY A 294 -15.79 23.42 6.13
N LYS A 295 -15.31 23.67 4.91
CA LYS A 295 -15.70 24.82 4.08
C LYS A 295 -16.21 24.41 2.69
N ASP A 296 -17.29 25.05 2.24
CA ASP A 296 -17.84 24.84 0.89
C ASP A 296 -16.96 25.47 -0.22
N SER A 297 -16.14 26.47 0.11
CA SER A 297 -15.32 27.20 -0.86
C SER A 297 -14.14 27.92 -0.25
N LEU A 298 -13.11 28.15 -1.04
CA LEU A 298 -12.00 29.06 -0.73
C LEU A 298 -12.24 30.43 -1.38
N ILE A 299 -12.02 31.50 -0.63
CA ILE A 299 -12.24 32.88 -1.07
C ILE A 299 -10.91 33.61 -1.06
N TYR A 300 -10.60 34.28 -2.16
CA TYR A 300 -9.38 35.06 -2.37
C TYR A 300 -9.73 36.44 -2.93
N LYS A 301 -8.90 37.45 -2.65
CA LYS A 301 -9.03 38.75 -3.32
C LYS A 301 -8.74 38.60 -4.82
N ASN A 302 -9.54 39.23 -5.66
CA ASN A 302 -9.36 39.28 -7.12
C ASN A 302 -8.18 40.18 -7.49
N THR A 303 -6.98 39.64 -7.42
CA THR A 303 -5.74 40.27 -7.91
C THR A 303 -5.11 39.40 -8.98
N GLU A 304 -4.35 39.99 -9.90
CA GLU A 304 -3.61 39.25 -10.93
C GLU A 304 -2.73 38.14 -10.34
N SER A 305 -2.03 38.44 -9.24
CA SER A 305 -1.18 37.47 -8.54
C SER A 305 -1.98 36.27 -8.02
N ASN A 306 -3.15 36.50 -7.40
CA ASN A 306 -3.99 35.42 -6.88
C ASN A 306 -4.61 34.61 -8.01
N LEU A 307 -5.06 35.27 -9.08
CA LEU A 307 -5.61 34.60 -10.25
C LEU A 307 -4.59 33.66 -10.89
N LYS A 308 -3.38 34.16 -11.19
CA LYS A 308 -2.27 33.36 -11.75
C LYS A 308 -1.94 32.15 -10.88
N LYS A 309 -1.82 32.35 -9.55
CA LYS A 309 -1.55 31.26 -8.60
C LYS A 309 -2.68 30.23 -8.57
N LEU A 310 -3.93 30.66 -8.55
CA LEU A 310 -5.08 29.75 -8.54
C LEU A 310 -5.16 28.92 -9.82
N LEU A 311 -5.04 29.55 -10.99
CA LEU A 311 -5.08 28.85 -12.27
C LEU A 311 -3.95 27.83 -12.39
N PHE A 312 -2.75 28.20 -11.95
CA PHE A 312 -1.62 27.28 -11.90
C PHE A 312 -1.91 26.10 -10.97
N ILE A 313 -2.24 26.35 -9.70
CA ILE A 313 -2.47 25.29 -8.71
C ILE A 313 -3.59 24.35 -9.17
N VAL A 314 -4.73 24.91 -9.59
CA VAL A 314 -5.89 24.12 -10.01
C VAL A 314 -5.57 23.34 -11.29
N GLY A 315 -4.82 23.93 -12.23
CA GLY A 315 -4.41 23.25 -13.46
C GLY A 315 -3.41 22.11 -13.25
N GLU A 316 -2.63 22.17 -12.17
CA GLU A 316 -1.69 21.11 -11.81
C GLU A 316 -2.38 19.92 -11.12
N ILE A 317 -3.61 20.10 -10.61
CA ILE A 317 -4.33 19.07 -9.84
C ILE A 317 -5.62 18.59 -10.49
N SER A 318 -6.12 19.25 -11.52
CA SER A 318 -7.41 18.93 -12.13
C SER A 318 -7.36 19.05 -13.64
N LYS A 319 -7.99 18.08 -14.31
CA LYS A 319 -8.24 18.13 -15.76
C LYS A 319 -9.55 18.86 -16.10
N ASP A 320 -10.45 19.00 -15.13
CA ASP A 320 -11.82 19.49 -15.30
C ASP A 320 -12.07 20.71 -14.42
N ILE A 321 -11.97 21.89 -15.03
CA ILE A 321 -12.09 23.17 -14.33
C ILE A 321 -13.20 23.99 -14.98
N ILE A 322 -14.25 24.24 -14.22
CA ILE A 322 -15.38 25.05 -14.62
C ILE A 322 -15.05 26.51 -14.31
N ILE A 323 -14.81 27.32 -15.33
CA ILE A 323 -14.51 28.75 -15.19
C ILE A 323 -15.71 29.58 -15.60
N ASP A 324 -16.19 30.40 -14.68
CA ASP A 324 -17.26 31.36 -14.95
C ASP A 324 -16.82 32.47 -15.91
N GLU A 325 -17.75 32.99 -16.72
CA GLU A 325 -17.48 33.99 -17.75
C GLU A 325 -16.81 35.26 -17.18
N THR A 326 -17.18 35.65 -15.97
CA THR A 326 -16.58 36.79 -15.28
C THR A 326 -15.10 36.57 -14.95
N VAL A 327 -14.71 35.33 -14.66
CA VAL A 327 -13.31 34.96 -14.43
C VAL A 327 -12.55 34.90 -15.76
N LYS A 328 -13.16 34.41 -16.84
CA LYS A 328 -12.53 34.42 -18.18
C LYS A 328 -12.14 35.83 -18.60
N ASN A 329 -12.98 36.82 -18.33
CA ASN A 329 -12.66 38.22 -18.58
C ASN A 329 -11.42 38.69 -17.81
N GLU A 330 -11.21 38.24 -16.57
CA GLU A 330 -10.01 38.58 -15.80
C GLU A 330 -8.78 37.84 -16.33
N ILE A 331 -8.93 36.58 -16.75
CA ILE A 331 -7.86 35.80 -17.39
C ILE A 331 -7.35 36.53 -18.63
N ASN A 332 -8.27 37.02 -19.47
CA ASN A 332 -7.90 37.73 -20.70
C ASN A 332 -7.19 39.06 -20.45
N LYS A 333 -7.42 39.72 -19.30
CA LYS A 333 -6.68 40.94 -18.92
C LYS A 333 -5.23 40.66 -18.51
N VAL A 334 -4.97 39.47 -17.95
CA VAL A 334 -3.64 39.10 -17.44
C VAL A 334 -2.81 38.26 -18.42
N ASN A 335 -3.45 37.73 -19.46
CA ASN A 335 -2.77 37.11 -20.60
C ASN A 335 -2.24 38.23 -21.50
N THR A 336 -0.94 38.49 -21.44
CA THR A 336 -0.31 39.54 -22.24
C THR A 336 0.22 38.94 -23.55
N PRO A 337 -0.30 39.36 -24.72
CA PRO A 337 0.31 39.02 -25.99
C PRO A 337 1.66 39.76 -26.13
N ARG A 338 2.63 39.06 -26.67
CA ARG A 338 3.92 39.56 -27.12
C ARG A 338 3.96 39.48 -28.63
N PHE A 339 4.33 40.60 -29.24
CA PHE A 339 4.50 40.72 -30.68
C PHE A 339 5.99 40.81 -30.95
N TYR A 340 6.50 39.94 -31.80
CA TYR A 340 7.88 39.97 -32.27
C TYR A 340 7.87 40.46 -33.71
N ILE A 341 8.38 41.67 -33.92
CA ILE A 341 8.47 42.29 -35.24
C ILE A 341 9.89 42.11 -35.76
N GLU A 342 10.01 41.52 -36.94
CA GLU A 342 11.28 41.20 -37.59
C GLU A 342 11.25 41.69 -39.03
N LYS A 343 12.37 42.23 -39.52
CA LYS A 343 12.54 42.55 -40.95
C LYS A 343 13.41 41.48 -41.59
N GLU A 344 12.90 40.81 -42.61
CA GLU A 344 13.67 39.90 -43.45
C GLU A 344 13.57 40.38 -44.91
N ASN A 345 14.71 40.74 -45.50
CA ASN A 345 14.78 41.44 -46.80
C ASN A 345 13.92 42.72 -46.79
N ASP A 346 13.00 42.85 -47.75
CA ASP A 346 12.08 43.99 -47.88
C ASP A 346 10.75 43.80 -47.13
N ASN A 347 10.54 42.67 -46.47
CA ASN A 347 9.29 42.35 -45.77
C ASN A 347 9.42 42.52 -44.26
N ILE A 348 8.33 43.00 -43.63
CA ILE A 348 8.19 43.05 -42.18
C ILE A 348 7.26 41.92 -41.74
N TYR A 349 7.73 41.10 -40.79
CA TYR A 349 7.01 39.99 -40.22
C TYR A 349 6.64 40.27 -38.77
N CYS A 350 5.49 39.77 -38.33
CA CYS A 350 5.05 39.78 -36.94
C CYS A 350 4.71 38.36 -36.49
N SER A 351 5.32 37.91 -35.40
CA SER A 351 4.97 36.65 -34.72
C SER A 351 4.31 36.96 -33.39
N ILE A 352 3.27 36.19 -33.03
CA ILE A 352 2.52 36.39 -31.79
C ILE A 352 2.82 35.24 -30.83
N ASP A 353 3.22 35.58 -29.61
CA ASP A 353 3.26 34.66 -28.48
C ASP A 353 2.36 35.20 -27.37
N ILE A 354 1.53 34.35 -26.77
CA ILE A 354 0.68 34.77 -25.66
C ILE A 354 1.25 34.12 -24.42
N ASN A 355 1.73 34.95 -23.48
CA ASN A 355 2.17 34.46 -22.19
C ASN A 355 0.93 34.13 -21.34
N TYR A 356 0.40 32.93 -21.53
CA TYR A 356 -0.78 32.47 -20.83
C TYR A 356 -0.49 32.35 -19.33
N ALA A 357 -1.39 32.90 -18.52
CA ALA A 357 -1.36 32.79 -17.06
C ALA A 357 -1.53 31.33 -16.56
N ASN A 358 -1.84 30.38 -17.44
CA ASN A 358 -2.09 28.99 -17.09
C ASN A 358 -1.46 28.02 -18.12
N SER A 359 -1.11 26.82 -17.66
CA SER A 359 -0.62 25.70 -18.49
C SER A 359 -1.76 24.85 -19.08
N LEU A 360 -3.02 25.25 -18.86
CA LEU A 360 -4.20 24.48 -19.23
C LEU A 360 -4.51 24.72 -20.70
N ASN A 361 -4.21 23.74 -21.55
CA ASN A 361 -4.48 23.82 -22.99
C ASN A 361 -5.96 24.13 -23.30
N GLY A 362 -6.92 23.69 -22.47
CA GLY A 362 -8.35 23.98 -22.62
C GLY A 362 -8.79 25.39 -22.20
N LEU A 363 -7.90 26.20 -21.63
CA LEU A 363 -8.14 27.60 -21.25
C LEU A 363 -7.38 28.60 -22.14
N LYS A 364 -6.67 28.11 -23.17
CA LYS A 364 -6.19 28.96 -24.26
C LYS A 364 -7.41 29.42 -25.03
N ASP A 365 -7.88 30.62 -24.73
CA ASP A 365 -9.04 31.21 -25.39
C ASP A 365 -8.71 31.43 -26.87
N SER A 366 -9.12 30.48 -27.73
CA SER A 366 -8.92 30.59 -29.17
C SER A 366 -9.58 31.85 -29.73
N ARG A 367 -10.68 32.31 -29.12
CA ARG A 367 -11.35 33.56 -29.51
C ARG A 367 -10.52 34.79 -29.15
N ALA A 368 -9.75 34.75 -28.05
CA ALA A 368 -8.84 35.85 -27.72
C ALA A 368 -7.69 35.93 -28.72
N LYS A 369 -7.13 34.79 -29.13
CA LYS A 369 -6.13 34.75 -30.19
C LYS A 369 -6.72 35.23 -31.52
N GLU A 370 -7.87 34.70 -31.94
CA GLU A 370 -8.59 35.15 -33.15
C GLU A 370 -8.86 36.65 -33.15
N LYS A 371 -9.28 37.24 -32.02
CA LYS A 371 -9.45 38.70 -31.91
C LYS A 371 -8.15 39.45 -32.14
N ILE A 372 -7.03 38.99 -31.57
CA ILE A 372 -5.72 39.61 -31.81
C ILE A 372 -5.31 39.46 -33.28
N GLU A 373 -5.54 38.30 -33.88
CA GLU A 373 -5.28 38.06 -35.30
C GLU A 373 -6.13 39.02 -36.19
N MET A 374 -7.42 39.19 -35.87
CA MET A 374 -8.31 40.14 -36.56
C MET A 374 -7.88 41.60 -36.41
N GLU A 375 -7.40 42.00 -35.22
CA GLU A 375 -6.89 43.36 -35.03
C GLU A 375 -5.58 43.58 -35.80
N LEU A 376 -4.68 42.60 -35.84
CA LEU A 376 -3.45 42.69 -36.66
C LEU A 376 -3.76 42.86 -38.15
N GLU A 377 -4.77 42.15 -38.67
CA GLU A 377 -5.22 42.31 -40.05
C GLU A 377 -5.67 43.75 -40.34
N ARG A 378 -6.33 44.43 -39.37
CA ARG A 378 -6.68 45.86 -39.51
C ARG A 378 -5.46 46.77 -39.58
N TYR A 379 -4.36 46.38 -38.94
CA TYR A 379 -3.06 47.05 -39.04
C TYR A 379 -2.21 46.55 -40.21
N LYS A 380 -2.84 45.95 -41.24
CA LYS A 380 -2.19 45.47 -42.48
C LYS A 380 -1.20 44.33 -42.25
N PHE A 381 -1.25 43.63 -41.11
CA PHE A 381 -0.50 42.40 -40.88
C PHE A 381 -1.38 41.20 -41.29
N ILE A 382 -1.08 40.56 -42.42
CA ILE A 382 -1.87 39.46 -42.97
C ILE A 382 -1.23 38.10 -42.64
N LYS A 383 -2.05 37.16 -42.19
CA LYS A 383 -1.59 35.82 -41.78
C LYS A 383 -0.97 35.05 -42.95
N HIS A 384 0.27 34.61 -42.78
CA HIS A 384 1.01 33.79 -43.73
C HIS A 384 1.73 32.66 -42.99
N LYS A 385 1.13 31.45 -42.98
CA LYS A 385 1.55 30.31 -42.15
C LYS A 385 1.49 30.67 -40.65
N ASP A 386 2.61 30.54 -39.94
CA ASP A 386 2.72 30.79 -38.49
C ASP A 386 3.12 32.24 -38.14
N LYS A 387 3.36 33.09 -39.14
CA LYS A 387 3.69 34.52 -38.99
C LYS A 387 2.66 35.40 -39.70
N PHE A 388 2.69 36.70 -39.43
CA PHE A 388 1.95 37.72 -40.16
C PHE A 388 2.92 38.58 -40.98
N ILE A 389 2.54 38.97 -42.19
CA ILE A 389 3.34 39.82 -43.08
C ILE A 389 2.68 41.19 -43.17
N PHE A 390 3.42 42.26 -42.94
CA PHE A 390 2.95 43.62 -43.15
C PHE A 390 2.87 43.92 -44.64
N ILE A 391 1.70 44.36 -45.10
CA ILE A 391 1.45 44.78 -46.49
C ILE A 391 1.02 46.25 -46.59
N GLY A 392 1.31 47.03 -45.55
CA GLY A 392 1.08 48.47 -45.57
C GLY A 392 2.13 49.18 -46.42
N ASN A 393 1.71 50.28 -47.05
CA ASN A 393 2.62 51.21 -47.69
C ASN A 393 2.82 52.39 -46.72
N ASP A 394 3.94 53.09 -46.81
CA ASP A 394 4.20 54.33 -46.06
C ASP A 394 3.24 55.45 -46.54
N GLU A 395 2.00 55.46 -46.04
CA GLU A 395 1.04 56.58 -46.15
C GLU A 395 0.42 56.92 -44.79
#